data_AF-A0A9R0Z2L3-F1
#
_entry.id   AF-A0A9R0Z2L3-F1
#
_cell.length_a   1.000
_cell.length_b   1.000
_cell.length_c   1.000
_cell.angle_alpha   90.00
_cell.angle_beta   90.00
_cell.angle_gamma   90.00
#
_symmetry.space_group_name_H-M   'P 1'
#
loop_
_entity.id
_entity.type
_entity.pdbx_description
1 polymer ?
#
loop_
_entity_poly.entity_id
_entity_poly.type
_entity_poly.pdbx_seq_one_letter_code
_entity_poly.pdbx_strand_id
1 'polypeptide(L)'
;MRSGHHRKSIIAIFGEVKSRFKPEEIAGIVKDFEEPGHLAPTGLFLGGTKYMVIQGEPGVVIRGKKGTGGITIKKTGMALILGIYDEPMTPGQCNLVVERLGDYLVEQGF
;
A
#
# COMPACT_ATOMS: atom_id res chain seq x y z
N MET A 1 24.33 -21.90 -3.01
CA MET A 1 24.96 -20.65 -2.56
C MET A 1 23.95 -19.52 -2.78
N ARG A 2 23.30 -19.07 -1.70
CA ARG A 2 22.34 -17.94 -1.54
C ARG A 2 21.09 -17.93 -2.44
N SER A 3 20.02 -18.54 -1.93
CA SER A 3 18.63 -18.19 -2.27
C SER A 3 18.42 -16.71 -1.94
N GLY A 4 18.17 -15.90 -2.98
CA GLY A 4 17.91 -14.47 -2.86
C GLY A 4 16.55 -14.25 -2.20
N HIS A 5 16.55 -13.99 -0.90
CA HIS A 5 15.43 -13.38 -0.21
C HIS A 5 15.24 -11.97 -0.82
N HIS A 6 14.36 -11.85 -1.82
CA HIS A 6 13.90 -10.55 -2.28
C HIS A 6 13.13 -9.91 -1.12
N ARG A 7 13.81 -9.12 -0.30
CA ARG A 7 13.15 -8.19 0.63
C ARG A 7 12.37 -7.24 -0.26
N LYS A 8 11.04 -7.45 -0.38
CA LYS A 8 10.11 -6.47 -0.97
C LYS A 8 10.37 -5.16 -0.25
N SER A 9 11.01 -4.22 -0.96
CA SER A 9 11.46 -2.96 -0.37
C SER A 9 10.35 -1.95 -0.55
N ILE A 10 10.07 -1.16 0.48
CA ILE A 10 9.17 0.00 0.33
C ILE A 10 9.98 1.07 -0.38
N ILE A 11 9.58 1.42 -1.61
CA ILE A 11 10.35 2.34 -2.45
C ILE A 11 9.86 3.78 -2.30
N ALA A 12 8.57 4.02 -2.08
CA ALA A 12 8.04 5.37 -1.95
C ALA A 12 6.86 5.44 -0.98
N ILE A 13 6.91 6.42 -0.08
CA ILE A 13 5.80 6.85 0.75
C ILE A 13 5.56 8.33 0.46
N PHE A 14 4.34 8.67 0.05
CA PHE A 14 3.89 10.05 -0.07
C PHE A 14 3.03 10.40 1.15
N GLY A 15 3.41 11.45 1.89
CA GLY A 15 2.74 11.92 3.11
C GLY A 15 3.65 11.91 4.35
N GLU A 16 3.11 12.34 5.50
CA GLU A 16 3.84 12.30 6.78
C GLU A 16 3.95 10.88 7.33
N VAL A 17 5.18 10.38 7.53
CA VAL A 17 5.44 9.11 8.22
C VAL A 17 5.81 9.41 9.67
N LYS A 18 4.83 9.26 10.59
CA LYS A 18 5.03 9.53 12.02
C LYS A 18 5.67 8.38 12.81
N SER A 19 5.80 7.19 12.23
CA SER A 19 6.34 6.01 12.93
C SER A 19 6.99 4.99 11.99
N ARG A 20 7.92 4.20 12.56
CA ARG A 20 8.55 3.07 11.87
C ARG A 20 7.51 1.94 11.70
N PHE A 21 7.26 1.53 10.48
CA PHE A 21 6.30 0.44 10.19
C PHE A 21 6.75 -0.87 10.83
N LYS A 22 5.79 -1.62 11.33
CA LYS A 22 6.04 -2.94 11.92
C LYS A 22 6.13 -3.99 10.79
N PRO A 23 7.02 -4.99 10.89
CA PRO A 23 7.10 -6.07 9.90
C PRO A 23 5.76 -6.77 9.66
N GLU A 24 4.95 -6.92 10.71
CA GLU A 24 3.64 -7.59 10.64
C GLU A 24 2.62 -6.79 9.83
N GLU A 25 2.68 -5.45 9.87
CA GLU A 25 1.84 -4.57 9.06
C GLU A 25 2.13 -4.77 7.56
N ILE A 26 3.41 -4.84 7.20
CA ILE A 26 3.84 -5.08 5.82
C ILE A 26 3.51 -6.51 5.38
N ALA A 27 3.69 -7.50 6.26
CA ALA A 27 3.33 -8.89 5.97
C ALA A 27 1.83 -9.04 5.69
N GLY A 28 0.97 -8.36 6.46
CA GLY A 28 -0.47 -8.35 6.22
C GLY A 28 -0.85 -7.75 4.87
N ILE A 29 -0.22 -6.63 4.48
CA ILE A 29 -0.40 -6.01 3.15
C ILE A 29 0.04 -6.95 2.04
N VAL A 30 1.21 -7.57 2.17
CA VAL A 30 1.71 -8.54 1.19
C VAL A 30 0.75 -9.72 1.06
N LYS A 31 0.25 -10.22 2.18
CA LYS A 31 -0.71 -11.34 2.19
C LYS A 31 -2.03 -10.97 1.53
N ASP A 32 -2.53 -9.75 1.69
CA ASP A 32 -3.77 -9.31 1.02
C ASP A 32 -3.62 -9.21 -0.50
N PHE A 33 -2.41 -8.91 -1.00
CA PHE A 33 -2.14 -9.02 -2.44
C PHE A 33 -2.06 -10.46 -2.95
N GLU A 34 -1.74 -11.43 -2.09
CA GLU A 34 -1.68 -12.86 -2.43
C GLU A 34 -3.04 -13.54 -2.24
N GLU A 35 -3.81 -13.09 -1.25
CA GLU A 35 -5.14 -13.54 -0.87
C GLU A 35 -6.09 -12.33 -0.76
N PRO A 36 -6.66 -11.84 -1.88
CA PRO A 36 -7.51 -10.65 -1.88
C PRO A 36 -8.65 -10.71 -0.85
N GLY A 37 -8.70 -9.73 0.05
CA GLY A 37 -9.68 -9.65 1.13
C GLY A 37 -9.20 -10.13 2.49
N HIS A 38 -7.96 -10.63 2.61
CA HIS A 38 -7.32 -11.00 3.87
C HIS A 38 -7.44 -9.94 4.97
N LEU A 39 -7.26 -8.66 4.63
CA LEU A 39 -7.30 -7.54 5.57
C LEU A 39 -8.70 -6.98 5.80
N ALA A 40 -9.70 -7.33 4.99
CA ALA A 40 -11.04 -6.75 5.10
C ALA A 40 -11.72 -7.01 6.48
N PRO A 41 -11.62 -8.22 7.08
CA PRO A 41 -12.24 -8.48 8.38
C PRO A 41 -11.54 -7.79 9.56
N THR A 42 -10.23 -7.59 9.49
CA THR A 42 -9.40 -7.12 10.61
C THR A 42 -9.05 -5.62 10.50
N GLY A 43 -9.07 -5.09 9.28
CA GLY A 43 -8.62 -3.75 8.92
C GLY A 43 -7.15 -3.71 8.52
N LEU A 44 -6.79 -2.71 7.71
CA LEU A 44 -5.41 -2.45 7.32
C LEU A 44 -4.74 -1.60 8.39
N PHE A 45 -3.64 -2.08 8.97
CA PHE A 45 -2.83 -1.33 9.92
C PHE A 45 -1.54 -0.86 9.25
N LEU A 46 -1.21 0.42 9.41
CA LEU A 46 0.09 0.95 9.00
C LEU A 46 0.52 2.06 9.96
N GLY A 47 1.72 1.93 10.53
CA GLY A 47 2.26 2.92 11.47
C GLY A 47 1.41 3.07 12.72
N GLY A 48 0.72 2.01 13.15
CA GLY A 48 -0.24 2.04 14.26
C GLY A 48 -1.61 2.64 13.94
N THR A 49 -1.83 3.12 12.71
CA THR A 49 -3.13 3.63 12.27
C THR A 49 -3.93 2.52 11.61
N LYS A 50 -5.18 2.33 12.07
CA LYS A 50 -6.16 1.44 11.43
C LYS A 50 -6.93 2.16 10.33
N TYR A 51 -7.02 1.53 9.16
CA TYR A 51 -7.84 1.94 8.03
C TYR A 51 -8.89 0.85 7.75
N MET A 52 -10.09 1.28 7.40
CA MET A 52 -11.12 0.38 6.85
C MET A 52 -10.74 0.05 5.41
N VAL A 53 -10.62 -1.23 5.08
CA VAL A 53 -10.37 -1.66 3.69
C VAL A 53 -11.60 -1.32 2.85
N ILE A 54 -11.38 -0.67 1.71
CA ILE A 54 -12.40 -0.33 0.72
C ILE A 54 -12.04 -0.95 -0.63
N GLN A 55 -12.92 -0.82 -1.62
CA GLN A 55 -12.72 -1.42 -2.93
C GLN A 55 -11.39 -1.00 -3.58
N GLY A 56 -10.53 -2.00 -3.75
CA GLY A 56 -9.25 -1.93 -4.47
C GLY A 56 -9.34 -2.61 -5.83
N GLU A 57 -8.19 -3.05 -6.32
CA GLU A 57 -8.06 -3.96 -7.46
C GLU A 57 -7.37 -5.25 -6.97
N PRO A 58 -8.03 -6.42 -7.03
CA PRO A 58 -7.49 -7.66 -6.47
C PRO A 58 -6.07 -7.96 -6.97
N GLY A 59 -5.13 -8.13 -6.05
CA GLY A 59 -3.73 -8.43 -6.35
C GLY A 59 -2.89 -7.26 -6.89
N VAL A 60 -3.49 -6.09 -7.11
CA VAL A 60 -2.81 -4.93 -7.75
C VAL A 60 -2.86 -3.68 -6.87
N VAL A 61 -4.04 -3.31 -6.35
CA VAL A 61 -4.23 -2.11 -5.51
C VAL A 61 -5.03 -2.43 -4.25
N ILE A 62 -4.52 -2.01 -3.10
CA ILE A 62 -5.26 -2.01 -1.83
C ILE A 62 -5.59 -0.56 -1.48
N ARG A 63 -6.82 -0.32 -1.02
CA ARG A 63 -7.27 1.00 -0.59
C ARG A 63 -7.83 0.92 0.83
N GLY A 64 -7.49 1.91 1.65
CA GLY A 64 -7.96 2.05 3.02
C GLY A 64 -8.49 3.45 3.29
N LYS A 65 -9.54 3.55 4.11
CA LYS A 65 -10.14 4.84 4.54
C LYS A 65 -10.07 5.01 6.05
N LYS A 66 -9.79 6.23 6.50
CA LYS A 66 -9.88 6.66 7.90
C LYS A 66 -10.43 8.07 7.97
N GLY A 67 -11.71 8.21 8.34
CA GLY A 67 -12.37 9.52 8.36
C GLY A 67 -12.36 10.16 6.97
N THR A 68 -11.80 11.36 6.88
CA THR A 68 -11.61 12.15 5.65
C THR A 68 -10.38 11.72 4.85
N GLY A 69 -9.37 11.17 5.53
CA GLY A 69 -8.15 10.66 4.92
C GLY A 69 -8.19 9.18 4.55
N GLY A 70 -7.05 8.67 4.12
CA GLY A 70 -6.91 7.28 3.73
C GLY A 70 -5.53 6.92 3.20
N ILE A 71 -5.47 5.75 2.57
CA ILE A 71 -4.26 5.18 2.01
C ILE A 71 -4.57 4.44 0.70
N THR A 72 -3.69 4.59 -0.29
CA THR A 72 -3.64 3.77 -1.49
C THR A 72 -2.31 3.04 -1.53
N ILE A 73 -2.33 1.74 -1.79
CA ILE A 73 -1.14 0.90 -1.91
C ILE A 73 -1.17 0.20 -3.27
N LYS A 74 -0.18 0.47 -4.11
CA LYS A 74 0.01 -0.20 -5.40
C LYS A 74 1.19 -1.16 -5.31
N LYS A 75 0.98 -2.41 -5.75
CA LYS A 75 2.01 -3.43 -5.87
C LYS A 75 2.76 -3.30 -7.20
N THR A 76 4.08 -3.41 -7.16
CA THR A 76 4.94 -3.59 -8.33
C THR A 76 5.63 -4.97 -8.27
N GLY A 77 6.55 -5.27 -9.18
CA GLY A 77 7.29 -6.53 -9.18
C GLY A 77 8.17 -6.72 -7.93
N MET A 78 8.77 -5.64 -7.43
CA MET A 78 9.78 -5.65 -6.37
C MET A 78 9.47 -4.71 -5.20
N ALA A 79 8.43 -3.88 -5.31
CA ALA A 79 8.13 -2.84 -4.35
C ALA A 79 6.64 -2.63 -4.07
N LEU A 80 6.39 -1.83 -3.03
CA LEU A 80 5.10 -1.27 -2.71
C LEU A 80 5.19 0.26 -2.77
N ILE A 81 4.21 0.87 -3.41
CA ILE A 81 4.03 2.33 -3.45
C ILE A 81 2.86 2.68 -2.54
N LEU A 82 3.12 3.52 -1.54
CA LEU A 82 2.14 3.90 -0.53
C LEU A 82 1.87 5.40 -0.63
N GLY A 83 0.61 5.79 -0.81
CA GLY A 83 0.17 7.18 -0.67
C GLY A 83 -0.78 7.28 0.50
N ILE A 84 -0.42 8.06 1.51
CA ILE A 84 -1.29 8.43 2.62
C ILE A 84 -1.78 9.84 2.35
N TYR A 85 -3.09 10.05 2.44
CA TYR A 85 -3.70 11.34 2.18
C TYR A 85 -4.61 11.76 3.32
N ASP A 86 -4.76 13.07 3.45
CA ASP A 86 -5.76 13.74 4.26
C ASP A 86 -6.24 14.98 3.49
N GLU A 87 -7.24 15.70 4.02
CA GLU A 87 -7.73 16.93 3.42
C GLU A 87 -6.59 17.97 3.23
N PRO A 88 -6.58 18.72 2.12
CA PRO A 88 -7.62 18.81 1.09
C PRO A 88 -7.48 17.80 -0.06
N MET A 89 -6.57 16.81 0.04
CA MET A 89 -6.39 15.82 -1.02
C MET A 89 -7.56 14.81 -1.00
N THR A 90 -8.18 14.65 -2.17
CA THR A 90 -9.26 13.67 -2.37
C THR A 90 -8.70 12.25 -2.56
N PRO A 91 -9.49 11.20 -2.26
CA PRO A 91 -9.09 9.81 -2.51
C PRO A 91 -8.70 9.55 -3.97
N GLY A 92 -9.42 10.16 -4.93
CA GLY A 92 -9.16 10.00 -6.36
C GLY A 92 -7.81 10.60 -6.78
N GLN A 93 -7.40 11.72 -6.20
CA GLN A 93 -6.08 12.32 -6.45
C GLN A 93 -4.95 11.44 -5.93
N CYS A 94 -5.10 10.87 -4.72
CA CYS A 94 -4.12 9.92 -4.19
C CYS A 94 -4.01 8.67 -5.06
N ASN A 95 -5.14 8.07 -5.43
CA ASN A 95 -5.18 6.92 -6.33
C ASN A 95 -4.43 7.20 -7.63
N LEU A 96 -4.71 8.34 -8.28
CA LEU A 96 -4.07 8.71 -9.53
C LEU A 96 -2.55 8.76 -9.44
N VAL A 97 -2.01 9.39 -8.38
CA VAL A 97 -0.55 9.54 -8.21
C VAL A 97 0.11 8.20 -7.91
N VAL A 98 -0.44 7.44 -6.97
CA VAL A 98 0.14 6.16 -6.53
C VAL A 98 0.09 5.11 -7.64
N GLU A 99 -1.04 5.01 -8.33
CA GLU A 99 -1.23 4.01 -9.38
C GLU A 99 -0.37 4.32 -10.60
N ARG A 100 -0.33 5.58 -11.07
CA ARG A 100 0.53 5.97 -12.20
C ARG A 100 2.01 5.74 -11.92
N LEU A 101 2.49 6.05 -10.71
CA LEU A 101 3.88 5.79 -10.36
C LEU A 101 4.16 4.28 -10.30
N GLY A 102 3.25 3.49 -9.74
CA GLY A 102 3.42 2.04 -9.70
C GLY A 102 3.37 1.40 -11.08
N ASP A 103 2.48 1.85 -11.96
CA ASP A 103 2.41 1.38 -13.36
C ASP A 103 3.72 1.70 -14.09
N TYR A 104 4.23 2.93 -13.96
CA TYR A 104 5.52 3.30 -14.53
C TYR A 104 6.66 2.41 -14.02
N LEU A 105 6.71 2.12 -12.72
CA LEU A 105 7.73 1.23 -12.16
C LEU A 105 7.63 -0.19 -12.69
N VAL A 106 6.41 -0.73 -12.82
CA VAL A 106 6.16 -2.05 -13.43
C VAL A 106 6.62 -2.08 -14.89
N GLU A 107 6.32 -1.03 -15.67
CA GLU A 107 6.79 -0.91 -17.06
C GLU A 107 8.32 -0.86 -17.17
N GLN A 108 9.00 -0.27 -16.20
CA GLN A 108 10.46 -0.24 -16.12
C GLN A 108 11.07 -1.54 -15.56
N GLY A 109 10.25 -2.54 -15.19
CA GLY A 109 10.70 -3.84 -14.67
C GLY A 109 10.97 -3.89 -13.16
N PHE A 110 10.39 -2.96 -12.40
CA PHE A 110 10.44 -2.91 -10.92
C PHE A 110 9.16 -3.42 -10.25
#